data_AF-I4DLG0-F1
#
_entry.id   AF-I4DLG0-F1
#
_cell.length_a   1.000
_cell.length_b   1.000
_cell.length_c   1.000
_cell.angle_alpha   90.00
_cell.angle_beta   90.00
_cell.angle_gamma   90.00
#
_symmetry.space_group_name_H-M   'P 1'
#
loop_
_entity.id
_entity.type
_entity.pdbx_description
1 polymer ?
#
loop_
_entity_poly.entity_id
_entity_poly.type
_entity_poly.pdbx_seq_one_letter_code
_entity_poly.pdbx_strand_id
1 'polypeptide(L)' 'MIDFGLSYIDSSAEDKGVDLYVLERAFISTHNNYPKLFDKFLEYYKSYNKNNVKEILSKFEEVRARGRKRTMVG' A
#
# COMPACT_ATOMS: atom_id res chain seq x y z
N MET A 1 -17.01 -8.48 2.99
CA MET A 1 -15.82 -7.95 3.69
C MET A 1 -15.75 -8.64 5.04
N ILE A 2 -14.62 -9.25 5.39
CA ILE A 2 -14.40 -9.99 6.64
C ILE A 2 -13.06 -9.54 7.26
N ASP A 3 -12.92 -9.65 8.59
CA ASP A 3 -11.75 -9.25 9.41
C ASP A 3 -11.50 -7.74 9.55
N PHE A 4 -12.42 -7.04 10.22
CA PHE A 4 -12.36 -5.58 10.49
C PHE A 4 -11.95 -5.24 11.94
N GLY A 5 -11.38 -6.20 12.68
CA GLY A 5 -11.09 -6.03 14.11
C GLY A 5 -10.07 -4.93 14.43
N LEU A 6 -9.28 -4.52 13.44
CA LEU A 6 -8.30 -3.42 13.52
C LEU A 6 -8.67 -2.23 12.63
N SER A 7 -9.82 -2.25 11.97
CA SER A 7 -10.22 -1.19 11.06
C SER A 7 -10.77 0.01 11.82
N TYR A 8 -10.43 1.22 11.35
CA TYR A 8 -10.88 2.47 11.94
C TYR A 8 -11.62 3.31 10.89
N ILE A 9 -12.57 4.15 11.32
CA ILE A 9 -13.40 4.97 10.42
C ILE A 9 -12.61 6.18 9.89
N ASP A 10 -11.67 6.69 10.70
CA ASP A 10 -10.74 7.70 10.21
C ASP A 10 -9.72 7.04 9.28
N SER A 11 -9.56 7.62 8.10
CA SER A 11 -8.82 7.00 7.00
C SER A 11 -7.85 8.02 6.42
N SER A 12 -6.83 8.34 7.22
CA SER A 12 -5.78 9.26 6.83
C SER A 12 -5.05 8.75 5.58
N ALA A 13 -4.35 9.65 4.89
CA ALA A 13 -3.51 9.23 3.76
C ALA A 13 -2.36 8.30 4.20
N GLU A 14 -1.92 8.38 5.45
CA GLU A 14 -0.90 7.49 6.02
C GLU A 14 -1.45 6.08 6.21
N ASP A 15 -2.63 5.92 6.81
CA ASP A 15 -3.27 4.60 7.01
C ASP A 15 -3.52 3.90 5.67
N LYS A 16 -4.05 4.64 4.69
CA LYS A 16 -4.24 4.15 3.32
C LYS A 16 -2.92 3.76 2.66
N GLY A 17 -1.85 4.51 2.91
CA GLY A 17 -0.50 4.18 2.44
C GLY A 17 0.04 2.89 3.05
N VAL A 18 -0.22 2.66 4.35
CA VAL A 18 0.14 1.42 5.05
C VAL A 18 -0.65 0.22 4.50
N ASP A 19 -1.95 0.37 4.30
CA ASP A 19 -2.81 -0.68 3.72
C ASP A 19 -2.31 -1.11 2.33
N LEU A 20 -2.00 -0.13 1.46
CA LEU A 20 -1.44 -0.40 0.13
C LEU A 20 -0.10 -1.15 0.21
N TYR A 21 0.74 -0.82 1.18
CA TYR A 21 2.02 -1.51 1.40
C TYR A 21 1.84 -2.93 1.92
N VAL A 22 0.93 -3.16 2.87
CA VAL A 22 0.61 -4.52 3.35
C VAL A 22 0.09 -5.37 2.20
N LEU A 23 -0.79 -4.80 1.36
CA LEU A 23 -1.32 -5.48 0.18
C LEU A 23 -0.22 -5.81 -0.84
N GLU A 24 0.68 -4.87 -1.15
CA GLU A 24 1.85 -5.09 -2.02
C GLU A 24 2.68 -6.29 -1.53
N ARG A 25 2.99 -6.32 -0.23
CA ARG A 25 3.76 -7.40 0.39
C ARG A 25 3.04 -8.73 0.33
N ALA A 26 1.71 -8.75 0.53
CA ALA A 26 0.90 -9.95 0.41
C ALA A 26 0.93 -10.51 -1.03
N PHE A 27 0.82 -9.65 -2.05
CA PHE A 27 0.95 -10.05 -3.45
C PHE A 27 2.32 -10.61 -3.79
N ILE A 28 3.40 -9.94 -3.38
CA ILE A 28 4.78 -10.41 -3.62
C ILE A 28 5.02 -11.76 -2.93
N SER A 29 4.51 -11.95 -1.71
CA SER A 29 4.68 -13.18 -0.93
C SER A 29 3.96 -14.38 -1.56
N THR A 30 2.76 -14.17 -2.12
CA THR A 30 1.89 -15.25 -2.61
C THR A 30 1.98 -15.49 -4.12
N HIS A 31 2.25 -14.45 -4.91
CA HIS A 31 2.18 -14.46 -6.37
C HIS A 31 3.45 -13.86 -7.01
N ASN A 32 4.63 -14.37 -6.66
CA ASN A 32 5.91 -13.89 -7.22
C ASN A 32 6.00 -14.01 -8.76
N ASN A 33 5.18 -14.87 -9.38
CA ASN A 33 5.13 -15.03 -10.84
C ASN A 33 4.41 -13.89 -11.57
N TYR A 34 3.68 -13.02 -10.85
CA TYR A 34 2.88 -11.93 -11.44
C TYR A 34 3.20 -10.57 -10.81
N PRO A 35 4.42 -10.05 -10.97
CA PRO A 35 4.83 -8.77 -10.39
C PRO A 35 3.96 -7.59 -10.85
N LYS A 36 3.37 -7.67 -12.05
CA LYS A 36 2.52 -6.61 -12.63
C LYS A 36 1.11 -6.55 -12.06
N LEU A 37 0.71 -7.52 -11.22
CA LEU A 37 -0.66 -7.58 -10.70
C LEU A 37 -0.95 -6.41 -9.76
N PHE A 38 0.03 -6.06 -8.91
CA PHE A 38 -0.08 -4.91 -8.03
C PHE A 38 -0.12 -3.59 -8.80
N ASP A 39 0.68 -3.44 -9.87
CA ASP A 39 0.66 -2.24 -10.70
C ASP A 39 -0.71 -2.00 -11.33
N LYS A 40 -1.34 -3.06 -11.85
CA LYS A 40 -2.69 -2.99 -12.42
C LYS A 40 -3.73 -2.62 -11.37
N PHE A 41 -3.64 -3.20 -10.16
CA PHE A 41 -4.49 -2.79 -9.04
C PHE A 41 -4.29 -1.31 -8.69
N LEU A 42 -3.05 -0.85 -8.65
CA LEU A 42 -2.71 0.53 -8.30
C LEU A 42 -3.25 1.53 -9.35
N GLU A 43 -3.23 1.19 -10.64
CA GLU A 43 -3.87 2.01 -11.68
C GLU A 43 -5.39 2.13 -11.47
N TYR A 44 -6.07 1.02 -11.18
CA TYR A 44 -7.51 1.07 -10.87
C TYR A 44 -7.80 1.89 -9.61
N TYR A 45 -7.01 1.70 -8.54
CA TYR A 45 -7.14 2.47 -7.31
C TYR A 45 -7.00 3.99 -7.59
N LYS A 46 -6.05 4.38 -8.44
CA LYS A 46 -5.87 5.77 -8.88
C LYS A 46 -7.08 6.31 -9.62
N SER A 47 -7.65 5.53 -10.52
CA SER A 47 -8.81 5.95 -11.32
C SER A 47 -10.09 6.15 -10.50
N TYR A 48 -10.26 5.34 -9.44
CA TYR A 48 -11.44 5.37 -8.59
C TYR A 48 -11.40 6.53 -7.58
N ASN A 49 -10.22 6.83 -7.02
CA ASN A 49 -10.09 7.69 -5.85
C ASN A 49 -9.52 9.09 -6.19
N LYS A 50 -10.27 9.90 -6.95
CA LYS A 50 -9.73 11.10 -7.63
C LYS A 50 -9.26 12.24 -6.73
N ASN A 51 -9.82 12.42 -5.52
CA ASN A 51 -9.57 13.63 -4.72
C ASN A 51 -8.29 13.56 -3.89
N ASN A 52 -7.92 12.39 -3.35
CA ASN A 52 -6.81 12.28 -2.38
C ASN A 52 -5.68 11.34 -2.85
N VAL A 53 -5.73 10.88 -4.11
CA VAL A 53 -4.78 9.85 -4.59
C VAL A 53 -3.32 10.29 -4.50
N LYS A 54 -3.03 11.57 -4.79
CA LYS A 54 -1.65 12.07 -4.79
C LYS A 54 -1.02 11.98 -3.41
N GLU A 55 -1.77 12.36 -2.38
CA GLU A 55 -1.29 12.32 -0.99
C GLU A 55 -1.11 10.88 -0.51
N ILE A 56 -2.08 10.01 -0.81
CA ILE A 56 -2.01 8.57 -0.48
C ILE A 56 -0.80 7.91 -1.16
N LEU A 57 -0.54 8.22 -2.43
CA LEU A 57 0.62 7.68 -3.16
C LEU A 57 1.95 8.18 -2.59
N SER A 58 2.01 9.47 -2.21
CA SER A 58 3.19 10.01 -1.53
C SER A 58 3.46 9.27 -0.23
N LYS A 59 2.42 9.04 0.58
CA LYS A 59 2.52 8.30 1.83
C LYS A 59 2.87 6.83 1.63
N PHE A 60 2.30 6.20 0.60
CA PHE A 60 2.65 4.85 0.22
C PHE A 60 4.15 4.71 -0.11
N GLU A 61 4.73 5.62 -0.90
CA GLU A 61 6.18 5.59 -1.20
C GLU A 61 7.03 5.86 0.05
N GLU A 62 6.61 6.75 0.95
CA GLU A 62 7.26 6.96 2.26
C GLU A 62 7.26 5.68 3.09
N VAL A 63 6.10 5.00 3.19
CA VAL A 63 5.96 3.73 3.93
C VAL A 63 6.81 2.64 3.28
N ARG A 64 6.80 2.53 1.94
CA ARG A 64 7.63 1.57 1.19
C ARG A 64 9.12 1.80 1.44
N ALA A 65 9.56 3.06 1.50
CA ALA A 65 10.95 3.42 1.80
C ALA A 65 11.34 3.07 3.25
N ARG A 66 10.42 3.20 4.22
CA ARG A 66 10.62 2.81 5.62
C ARG A 66 10.61 1.28 5.81
N GLY A 67 9.75 0.57 5.08
CA GLY A 67 9.52 -0.86 5.21
C GLY A 67 10.58 -1.76 4.56
N ARG A 68 11.38 -1.23 3.63
CA ARG A 68 12.64 -1.87 3.23
C ARG A 68 13.56 -1.83 4.44
N LYS A 69 14.03 -2.99 4.93
CA LYS A 69 15.08 -3.04 5.95
C LYS A 69 16.17 -2.04 5.56
N ARG A 70 16.27 -0.92 6.28
CA ARG A 70 17.52 -0.18 6.33
C ARG A 70 18.50 -1.19 6.89
N THR A 71 19.39 -1.70 6.04
CA THR A 71 20.59 -2.39 6.51
C THR A 71 21.21 -1.41 7.49
N MET A 72 21.14 -1.73 8.78
CA MET A 72 21.84 -0.99 9.81
C MET A 72 23.32 -1.27 9.55
N VAL A 73 23.93 -0.49 8.67
CA VAL A 73 25.38 -0.47 8.49
C VAL A 73 25.87 0.43 9.61
N GLY A 74 26.06 -0.20 10.77
CA GLY A 74 26.95 0.29 11.82
C GLY A 74 28.33 -0.29 11.61
#